data_AF-A0A840W5Z8-F1
#
_entry.id   AF-A0A840W5Z8-F1
#
_cell.length_a   1.000
_cell.length_b   1.000
_cell.length_c   1.000
_cell.angle_alpha   90.00
_cell.angle_beta   90.00
_cell.angle_gamma   90.00
#
_symmetry.space_group_name_H-M   'P 1'
#
loop_
_entity.id
_entity.type
_entity.pdbx_description
1 polymer ?
#
loop_
_entity_poly.entity_id
_entity_poly.type
_entity_poly.pdbx_seq_one_letter_code
_entity_poly.pdbx_strand_id
1 'polypeptide(L)'
;MIRLACDQLAGLSQEGVARMTGLASSTISRILAGAPLTRADRAQQALTGMGAPPPRPRTETAPSPGLGPVQRLLEQPECVDAAAVAVLGTMLAAQRRLDDHVGAEIVLPSARSHAQIMDVAADRARGPHAEGLRVVAAEWIQFEGWLLASTGRLHQAVQVLERAAVLAQELNEGTLLAQAYNFVAYTDRRRGDVPAFLSGFLRAYHTPGAHPAQRVGDAIQAAHGQALLGQREDARRLLDEAATLAEHAATLPPPPTAYWLNEQFHRLNLGLAHHGLGEADVAVDLISSGLAGLPADQRAADWTVEYREALERARQ
;
A
#
# COMPACT_ATOMS: atom_id res chain seq x y z
N MET A 1 9.08 -5.86 20.29
CA MET A 1 9.13 -4.53 20.92
C MET A 1 10.22 -4.46 21.97
N ILE A 2 10.04 -4.92 23.22
CA ILE A 2 11.09 -4.81 24.27
C ILE A 2 12.41 -5.49 23.88
N ARG A 3 12.36 -6.72 23.37
CA ARG A 3 13.55 -7.44 22.87
C ARG A 3 14.23 -6.70 21.72
N LEU A 4 13.43 -6.28 20.73
CA LEU A 4 13.88 -5.48 19.59
C LEU A 4 14.55 -4.16 20.03
N ALA A 5 14.00 -3.49 21.05
CA ALA A 5 14.55 -2.25 21.59
C ALA A 5 15.88 -2.47 22.31
N CYS A 6 16.06 -3.58 23.04
CA CYS A 6 17.33 -3.93 23.66
C CYS A 6 18.39 -4.31 22.60
N ASP A 7 17.97 -4.98 21.54
CA ASP A 7 18.87 -5.43 20.46
C ASP A 7 19.31 -4.25 19.55
N GLN A 8 18.44 -3.26 19.32
CA GLN A 8 18.71 -2.13 18.40
C GLN A 8 19.36 -0.92 19.07
N LEU A 9 19.18 -0.72 20.38
CA LEU A 9 19.73 0.43 21.10
C LEU A 9 20.93 -0.03 21.93
N ALA A 10 22.09 -0.12 21.27
CA ALA A 10 23.36 -0.47 21.89
C ALA A 10 23.64 0.43 23.11
N GLY A 11 23.41 -0.10 24.32
CA GLY A 11 23.62 0.62 25.59
C GLY A 11 22.43 0.67 26.54
N LEU A 12 21.23 0.23 26.14
CA LEU A 12 20.10 0.13 27.07
C LEU A 12 20.23 -1.10 27.97
N SER A 13 20.61 -0.88 29.23
CA SER A 13 20.63 -1.93 30.23
C SER A 13 19.21 -2.42 30.56
N GLN A 14 19.09 -3.66 31.01
CA GLN A 14 17.81 -4.23 31.47
C GLN A 14 17.14 -3.37 32.55
N GLU A 15 17.94 -2.74 33.42
CA GLU A 15 17.48 -1.77 34.42
C GLU A 15 17.02 -0.44 33.81
N GLY A 16 17.66 0.01 32.73
CA GLY A 16 17.18 1.15 31.94
C GLY A 16 15.78 0.89 31.39
N VAL A 17 15.58 -0.28 30.80
CA VAL A 17 14.28 -0.71 30.26
C VAL A 17 13.23 -0.88 31.35
N ALA A 18 13.60 -1.44 32.50
CA ALA A 18 12.70 -1.55 33.66
C ALA A 18 12.22 -0.18 34.14
N ARG A 19 13.13 0.80 34.24
CA ARG A 19 12.80 2.19 34.61
C ARG A 19 11.92 2.87 33.57
N MET A 20 12.24 2.73 32.29
CA MET A 20 11.45 3.32 31.20
C MET A 20 10.01 2.77 31.18
N THR A 21 9.87 1.45 31.27
CA THR A 21 8.57 0.76 31.18
C THR A 21 7.78 0.77 32.49
N GLY A 22 8.41 1.08 33.61
CA GLY A 22 7.83 0.93 34.95
C GLY A 22 7.50 -0.53 35.32
N LEU A 23 8.09 -1.50 34.61
CA LEU A 23 7.99 -2.93 34.91
C LEU A 23 9.13 -3.37 35.83
N ALA A 24 8.87 -4.39 36.65
CA ALA A 24 9.92 -5.00 37.46
C ALA A 24 11.01 -5.64 36.60
N SER A 25 12.28 -5.56 37.03
CA SER A 25 13.43 -6.14 36.31
C SER A 25 13.29 -7.64 36.05
N SER A 26 12.62 -8.39 36.94
CA SER A 26 12.31 -9.81 36.77
C SER A 26 11.32 -10.07 35.62
N THR A 27 10.36 -9.16 35.42
CA THR A 27 9.41 -9.19 34.29
C THR A 27 10.12 -8.91 32.98
N ILE A 28 11.05 -7.94 32.96
CA ILE A 28 11.86 -7.67 31.76
C ILE A 28 12.73 -8.88 31.40
N SER A 29 13.41 -9.49 32.39
CA SER A 29 14.22 -10.70 32.17
C SER A 29 13.42 -11.82 31.50
N ARG A 30 12.21 -12.09 32.02
CA ARG A 30 11.30 -13.09 31.46
C ARG A 30 10.91 -12.78 30.01
N ILE A 31 10.62 -11.52 29.70
CA ILE A 31 10.24 -11.11 28.34
C ILE A 31 11.42 -11.28 27.38
N LEU A 32 12.63 -10.93 27.81
CA LEU A 32 13.86 -11.14 27.02
C LEU A 32 14.13 -12.63 26.78
N ALA A 33 13.80 -13.49 27.75
CA ALA A 33 13.81 -14.94 27.61
C ALA A 33 12.64 -15.51 26.79
N GLY A 34 11.75 -14.68 26.25
CA GLY A 34 10.67 -15.07 25.35
C GLY A 34 9.30 -15.31 26.01
N ALA A 35 9.15 -15.03 27.31
CA ALA A 35 7.85 -15.15 27.96
C ALA A 35 6.92 -13.99 27.59
N PRO A 36 5.64 -14.25 27.25
CA PRO A 36 4.70 -13.18 26.90
C PRO A 36 4.29 -12.36 28.12
N LEU A 37 3.97 -11.09 27.88
CA LEU A 37 3.33 -10.22 28.87
C LEU A 37 1.81 -10.32 28.69
N THR A 38 1.15 -11.09 29.54
CA THR A 38 -0.27 -11.48 29.35
C THR A 38 -1.28 -10.44 29.81
N ARG A 39 -0.87 -9.50 30.68
CA ARG A 39 -1.78 -8.48 31.18
C ARG A 39 -1.74 -7.23 30.30
N ALA A 40 -2.90 -6.84 29.79
CA ALA A 40 -3.05 -5.70 28.89
C ALA A 40 -2.65 -4.36 29.52
N ASP A 41 -2.93 -4.16 30.82
CA ASP A 41 -2.52 -2.96 31.58
C ASP A 41 -1.00 -2.81 31.61
N ARG A 42 -0.27 -3.90 31.87
CA ARG A 42 1.20 -3.93 31.88
C ARG A 42 1.77 -3.77 30.48
N ALA A 43 1.11 -4.32 29.45
CA ALA A 43 1.54 -4.16 28.07
C ALA A 43 1.44 -2.71 27.63
N GLN A 44 0.33 -2.06 27.95
CA GLN A 44 0.11 -0.65 27.69
C GLN A 44 1.10 0.23 28.47
N GLN A 45 1.33 -0.08 29.75
CA GLN A 45 2.33 0.62 30.58
C GLN A 45 3.72 0.55 29.92
N ALA A 46 4.14 -0.64 29.47
CA ALA A 46 5.43 -0.81 28.83
C ALA A 46 5.54 -0.07 27.50
N LEU A 47 4.48 -0.10 26.68
CA LEU A 47 4.41 0.65 25.42
C LEU A 47 4.54 2.15 25.67
N THR A 48 3.73 2.70 26.58
CA THR A 48 3.79 4.11 26.96
C THR A 48 5.17 4.50 27.49
N GLY A 49 5.77 3.66 28.34
CA GLY A 49 7.12 3.88 28.87
C GLY A 49 8.23 3.83 27.81
N MET A 50 8.01 3.14 26.69
CA MET A 50 8.89 3.16 25.52
C MET A 50 8.57 4.30 24.54
N GLY A 51 7.68 5.22 24.90
CA GLY A 51 7.30 6.35 24.05
C GLY A 51 6.27 6.01 22.98
N ALA A 52 5.58 4.87 23.07
CA ALA A 52 4.44 4.62 22.19
C ALA A 52 3.36 5.68 22.42
N PRO A 53 2.78 6.26 21.35
CA PRO A 53 1.69 7.21 21.50
C PRO A 53 0.54 6.58 22.28
N PRO A 54 -0.19 7.37 23.09
CA PRO A 54 -1.36 6.85 23.79
C PRO A 54 -2.33 6.25 22.76
N PRO A 55 -3.01 5.14 23.07
CA PRO A 55 -4.01 4.58 22.19
C PRO A 55 -5.01 5.69 21.89
N ARG A 56 -5.17 6.03 20.60
CA ARG A 56 -6.18 7.01 20.21
C ARG A 56 -7.52 6.52 20.79
N PRO A 57 -8.30 7.40 21.43
CA PRO A 57 -9.63 7.03 21.88
C PRO A 57 -10.34 6.39 20.70
N ARG A 58 -10.92 5.20 20.90
CA ARG A 58 -11.77 4.57 19.90
C ARG A 58 -12.88 5.58 19.62
N THR A 59 -12.80 6.30 18.52
CA THR A 59 -14.01 6.80 17.87
C THR A 59 -14.86 5.55 17.67
N GLU A 60 -16.08 5.56 18.21
CA GLU A 60 -17.06 4.52 17.93
C GLU A 60 -17.32 4.50 16.42
N THR A 61 -16.46 3.82 15.68
CA THR A 61 -16.79 3.30 14.37
C THR A 61 -17.85 2.24 14.61
N ALA A 62 -18.85 2.22 13.72
CA ALA A 62 -19.94 1.24 13.68
C ALA A 62 -19.52 -0.15 14.17
N PRO A 63 -20.40 -0.89 14.87
CA PRO A 63 -20.05 -2.17 15.48
C PRO A 63 -19.28 -3.02 14.48
N SER A 64 -17.99 -3.28 14.78
CA SER A 64 -17.18 -4.14 13.92
C SER A 64 -17.92 -5.47 13.82
N PRO A 65 -18.31 -5.92 12.61
CA PRO A 65 -18.92 -7.22 12.47
C PRO A 65 -17.98 -8.23 13.12
N GLY A 66 -18.48 -8.95 14.13
CA GLY A 66 -17.66 -9.92 14.87
C GLY A 66 -17.04 -10.94 13.91
N LEU A 67 -15.99 -11.65 14.33
CA LEU A 67 -15.28 -12.60 13.47
C LEU A 67 -16.07 -13.89 13.12
N GLY A 68 -17.28 -14.03 13.65
CA GLY A 68 -18.14 -15.20 13.44
C GLY A 68 -18.37 -15.59 11.96
N PRO A 69 -18.65 -14.65 11.04
CA PRO A 69 -18.78 -14.95 9.62
C PRO A 69 -17.49 -15.48 8.99
N VAL A 70 -16.33 -14.92 9.36
CA VAL A 70 -15.02 -15.40 8.86
C VAL A 70 -14.72 -16.80 9.39
N GLN A 71 -15.00 -17.07 10.67
CA GLN A 71 -14.83 -18.40 11.24
C GLN A 71 -15.69 -19.44 10.49
N ARG A 72 -16.97 -19.13 10.24
CA ARG A 72 -17.85 -20.00 9.45
C ARG A 72 -17.32 -20.23 8.04
N LEU A 73 -16.81 -19.19 7.37
CA LEU A 73 -16.20 -19.33 6.05
C LEU A 73 -15.00 -20.29 6.07
N LEU A 74 -14.15 -20.23 7.10
CA LEU A 74 -13.02 -21.14 7.22
C LEU A 74 -13.44 -22.59 7.49
N GLU A 75 -14.54 -22.79 8.22
CA GLU A 75 -15.11 -24.11 8.49
C GLU A 75 -15.90 -24.68 7.29
N GLN A 76 -16.59 -23.81 6.54
CA GLN A 76 -17.50 -24.15 5.44
C GLN A 76 -17.32 -23.17 4.25
N PRO A 77 -16.20 -23.24 3.51
CA PRO A 77 -15.89 -22.28 2.46
C PRO A 77 -16.88 -22.30 1.28
N GLU A 78 -17.62 -23.39 1.09
CA GLU A 78 -18.71 -23.49 0.12
C GLU A 78 -19.95 -22.64 0.48
N CYS A 79 -20.06 -22.20 1.74
CA CYS A 79 -21.17 -21.40 2.26
C CYS A 79 -20.75 -19.96 2.55
N VAL A 80 -20.40 -19.22 1.49
CA VAL A 80 -20.00 -17.81 1.60
C VAL A 80 -21.22 -16.93 1.88
N ASP A 81 -21.17 -16.15 2.97
CA ASP A 81 -22.15 -15.10 3.26
C ASP A 81 -21.59 -13.69 2.96
N ALA A 82 -22.47 -12.73 2.66
CA ALA A 82 -22.08 -11.35 2.34
C ALA A 82 -21.32 -10.66 3.49
N ALA A 83 -21.61 -11.03 4.74
CA ALA A 83 -20.97 -10.45 5.90
C ALA A 83 -19.49 -10.86 6.00
N ALA A 84 -19.16 -12.10 5.68
CA ALA A 84 -17.78 -12.58 5.61
C ALA A 84 -16.98 -11.82 4.54
N VAL A 85 -17.54 -11.65 3.34
CA VAL A 85 -16.91 -10.86 2.26
C VAL A 85 -16.63 -9.42 2.73
N ALA A 86 -17.61 -8.77 3.36
CA ALA A 86 -17.47 -7.40 3.88
C ALA A 86 -16.40 -7.29 4.99
N VAL A 87 -16.36 -8.24 5.92
CA VAL A 87 -15.34 -8.29 6.98
C VAL A 87 -13.95 -8.44 6.37
N LEU A 88 -13.78 -9.36 5.42
CA LEU A 88 -12.49 -9.61 4.77
C LEU A 88 -12.00 -8.42 3.95
N GLY A 89 -12.91 -7.73 3.24
CA GLY A 89 -12.59 -6.47 2.57
C GLY A 89 -12.17 -5.37 3.55
N THR A 90 -12.84 -5.27 4.70
CA THR A 90 -12.49 -4.33 5.77
C THR A 90 -11.11 -4.65 6.36
N MET A 91 -10.80 -5.93 6.58
CA MET A 91 -9.49 -6.37 7.05
C MET A 91 -8.38 -6.01 6.06
N LEU A 92 -8.60 -6.21 4.76
CA LEU A 92 -7.65 -5.81 3.72
C LEU A 92 -7.41 -4.30 3.72
N ALA A 93 -8.48 -3.50 3.75
CA ALA A 93 -8.37 -2.04 3.82
C ALA A 93 -7.58 -1.58 5.05
N ALA A 94 -7.81 -2.20 6.20
CA ALA A 94 -7.06 -1.92 7.42
C ALA A 94 -5.58 -2.30 7.30
N GLN A 95 -5.25 -3.40 6.62
CA GLN A 95 -3.85 -3.78 6.39
C GLN A 95 -3.11 -2.85 5.43
N ARG A 96 -3.78 -2.35 4.38
CA ARG A 96 -3.20 -1.31 3.51
C ARG A 96 -2.85 -0.05 4.30
N ARG A 97 -3.74 0.37 5.22
CA ARG A 97 -3.45 1.50 6.12
C ARG A 97 -2.36 1.21 7.14
N LEU A 98 -2.24 -0.04 7.58
CA LEU A 98 -1.17 -0.46 8.48
C LEU A 98 0.19 -0.33 7.78
N ASP A 99 0.30 -0.73 6.51
CA ASP A 99 1.50 -0.56 5.68
C ASP A 99 1.99 0.89 5.67
N ASP A 100 1.10 1.86 5.42
CA ASP A 100 1.44 3.29 5.48
C ASP A 100 2.11 3.72 6.82
N HIS A 101 1.76 3.06 7.93
CA HIS A 101 2.23 3.43 9.28
C HIS A 101 3.47 2.68 9.76
N VAL A 102 3.59 1.38 9.43
CA VAL A 102 4.65 0.51 9.97
C VAL A 102 5.61 0.00 8.91
N GLY A 103 5.34 0.27 7.63
CA GLY A 103 6.18 -0.11 6.50
C GLY A 103 5.92 -1.52 5.98
N ALA A 104 6.22 -1.71 4.69
CA ALA A 104 5.82 -2.90 3.94
C ALA A 104 6.51 -4.17 4.44
N GLU A 105 7.76 -4.05 4.89
CA GLU A 105 8.56 -5.18 5.38
C GLU A 105 7.91 -5.85 6.61
N ILE A 106 7.29 -5.06 7.50
CA ILE A 106 6.61 -5.57 8.69
C ILE A 106 5.27 -6.23 8.33
N VAL A 107 4.53 -5.67 7.38
CA VAL A 107 3.18 -6.15 7.02
C VAL A 107 3.23 -7.42 6.16
N LEU A 108 4.23 -7.53 5.28
CA LEU A 108 4.32 -8.54 4.22
C LEU A 108 4.13 -10.00 4.67
N PRO A 109 4.74 -10.50 5.77
CA PRO A 109 4.54 -11.89 6.18
C PRO A 109 3.07 -12.21 6.45
N SER A 110 2.35 -11.31 7.14
CA SER A 110 0.94 -11.50 7.45
C SER A 110 0.05 -11.37 6.21
N ALA A 111 0.34 -10.40 5.34
CA ALA A 111 -0.42 -10.17 4.13
C ALA A 111 -0.33 -11.36 3.15
N ARG A 112 0.87 -11.93 3.00
CA ARG A 112 1.08 -13.16 2.23
C ARG A 112 0.28 -14.34 2.78
N SER A 113 0.31 -14.56 4.10
CA SER A 113 -0.47 -15.64 4.71
C SER A 113 -1.97 -15.47 4.47
N HIS A 114 -2.49 -14.25 4.60
CA HIS A 114 -3.88 -13.96 4.31
C HIS A 114 -4.21 -14.15 2.81
N ALA A 115 -3.35 -13.69 1.89
CA ALA A 115 -3.54 -13.91 0.46
C ALA A 115 -3.63 -15.41 0.12
N GLN A 116 -2.77 -16.24 0.69
CA GLN A 116 -2.83 -17.71 0.53
C GLN A 116 -4.13 -18.32 1.07
N ILE A 117 -4.58 -17.90 2.25
CA ILE A 117 -5.84 -18.37 2.83
C ILE A 117 -7.03 -17.95 1.95
N MET A 118 -7.00 -16.72 1.44
CA MET A 118 -8.05 -16.18 0.57
C MET A 118 -8.09 -16.84 -0.80
N ASP A 119 -6.94 -17.18 -1.38
CA ASP A 119 -6.83 -17.95 -2.62
C ASP A 119 -7.54 -19.31 -2.49
N VAL A 120 -7.22 -20.05 -1.43
CA VAL A 120 -7.86 -21.35 -1.13
C VAL A 120 -9.35 -21.21 -0.84
N ALA A 121 -9.76 -20.17 -0.11
CA ALA A 121 -11.17 -19.93 0.19
C ALA A 121 -11.96 -19.57 -1.07
N ALA A 122 -11.39 -18.74 -1.95
CA ALA A 122 -11.98 -18.31 -3.20
C ALA A 122 -12.18 -19.46 -4.18
N ASP A 123 -11.23 -20.40 -4.29
CA ASP A 123 -11.34 -21.61 -5.11
C ASP A 123 -12.51 -22.51 -4.70
N ARG A 124 -12.79 -22.55 -3.39
CA ARG A 124 -13.83 -23.39 -2.80
C ARG A 124 -15.18 -22.69 -2.67
N ALA A 125 -15.21 -21.38 -2.84
CA ALA A 125 -16.40 -20.56 -2.72
C ALA A 125 -17.51 -20.98 -3.69
N ARG A 126 -18.73 -21.14 -3.18
CA ARG A 126 -19.92 -21.41 -3.98
C ARG A 126 -21.06 -20.47 -3.57
N GLY A 127 -22.10 -20.43 -4.40
CA GLY A 127 -23.29 -19.62 -4.14
C GLY A 127 -23.15 -18.14 -4.54
N PRO A 128 -24.14 -17.30 -4.16
CA PRO A 128 -24.32 -15.95 -4.69
C PRO A 128 -23.21 -14.96 -4.28
N HIS A 129 -22.42 -15.26 -3.25
CA HIS A 129 -21.35 -14.39 -2.76
C HIS A 129 -19.94 -14.86 -3.14
N ALA A 130 -19.82 -15.95 -3.92
CA ALA A 130 -18.54 -16.51 -4.31
C ALA A 130 -17.72 -15.58 -5.23
N GLU A 131 -18.39 -14.82 -6.09
CA GLU A 131 -17.72 -13.80 -6.93
C GLU A 131 -17.14 -12.68 -6.07
N GLY A 132 -17.92 -12.13 -5.13
CA GLY A 132 -17.42 -11.12 -4.20
C GLY A 132 -16.22 -11.59 -3.37
N LEU A 133 -16.20 -12.85 -2.93
CA LEU A 133 -15.02 -13.40 -2.26
C LEU A 133 -13.81 -13.52 -3.19
N ARG A 134 -14.02 -13.93 -4.45
CA ARG A 134 -12.95 -13.99 -5.46
C ARG A 134 -12.35 -12.62 -5.76
N VAL A 135 -13.17 -11.56 -5.82
CA VAL A 135 -12.68 -10.18 -5.96
C VAL A 135 -11.81 -9.79 -4.76
N VAL A 136 -12.27 -10.03 -3.54
CA VAL A 136 -11.49 -9.73 -2.33
C VAL A 136 -10.18 -10.52 -2.31
N ALA A 137 -10.20 -11.80 -2.69
CA ALA A 137 -8.99 -12.63 -2.77
C ALA A 137 -8.00 -12.10 -3.82
N ALA A 138 -8.47 -11.71 -5.00
CA ALA A 138 -7.63 -11.11 -6.03
C ALA A 138 -7.02 -9.77 -5.56
N GLU A 139 -7.76 -8.96 -4.80
CA GLU A 139 -7.22 -7.76 -4.16
C GLU A 139 -6.14 -8.05 -3.11
N TRP A 140 -6.28 -9.14 -2.34
CA TRP A 140 -5.26 -9.60 -1.39
C TRP A 140 -3.96 -10.01 -2.10
N ILE A 141 -4.07 -10.75 -3.21
CA ILE A 141 -2.92 -11.14 -4.04
C ILE A 141 -2.26 -9.88 -4.62
N GLN A 142 -3.03 -8.94 -5.15
CA GLN A 142 -2.51 -7.66 -5.64
C GLN A 142 -1.78 -6.88 -4.52
N PHE A 143 -2.31 -6.88 -3.29
CA PHE A 143 -1.66 -6.23 -2.15
C PHE A 143 -0.36 -6.91 -1.73
N GLU A 144 -0.28 -8.26 -1.75
CA GLU A 144 1.01 -8.95 -1.59
C GLU A 144 2.02 -8.48 -2.65
N GLY A 145 1.58 -8.38 -3.90
CA GLY A 145 2.39 -7.89 -5.01
C GLY A 145 2.96 -6.48 -4.77
N TRP A 146 2.13 -5.56 -4.26
CA TRP A 146 2.56 -4.22 -3.84
C TRP A 146 3.64 -4.29 -2.76
N LEU A 147 3.42 -5.04 -1.68
CA LEU A 147 4.37 -5.13 -0.57
C LEU A 147 5.71 -5.73 -1.02
N LEU A 148 5.69 -6.72 -1.93
CA LEU A 148 6.91 -7.24 -2.56
C LEU A 148 7.63 -6.17 -3.40
N ALA A 149 6.90 -5.36 -4.16
CA ALA A 149 7.50 -4.29 -4.97
C ALA A 149 8.12 -3.20 -4.08
N SER A 150 7.41 -2.76 -3.04
CA SER A 150 7.85 -1.73 -2.11
C SER A 150 9.08 -2.15 -1.32
N THR A 151 9.20 -3.44 -0.97
CA THR A 151 10.38 -4.03 -0.31
C THR A 151 11.52 -4.41 -1.27
N GLY A 152 11.42 -4.06 -2.55
CA GLY A 152 12.47 -4.30 -3.55
C GLY A 152 12.54 -5.72 -4.11
N ARG A 153 11.59 -6.59 -3.80
CA ARG A 153 11.50 -7.98 -4.29
C ARG A 153 10.83 -8.03 -5.67
N LEU A 154 11.37 -7.23 -6.61
CA LEU A 154 10.69 -6.88 -7.86
C LEU A 154 10.31 -8.09 -8.73
N HIS A 155 11.16 -9.12 -8.82
CA HIS A 155 10.84 -10.33 -9.59
C HIS A 155 9.64 -11.09 -9.01
N GLN A 156 9.60 -11.26 -7.69
CA GLN A 156 8.47 -11.92 -7.02
C GLN A 156 7.21 -11.05 -7.15
N ALA A 157 7.35 -9.73 -7.04
CA ALA A 157 6.25 -8.80 -7.21
C ALA A 157 5.58 -8.96 -8.57
N VAL A 158 6.34 -9.00 -9.67
CA VAL A 158 5.78 -9.21 -11.03
C VAL A 158 4.97 -10.50 -11.11
N GLN A 159 5.52 -11.62 -10.64
CA GLN A 159 4.82 -12.92 -10.68
C GLN A 159 3.48 -12.90 -9.93
N VAL A 160 3.43 -12.21 -8.78
CA VAL A 160 2.21 -12.08 -7.98
C VAL A 160 1.22 -11.11 -8.63
N LEU A 161 1.70 -9.97 -9.15
CA LEU A 161 0.86 -8.95 -9.78
C LEU A 161 0.26 -9.41 -11.11
N GLU A 162 1.00 -10.17 -11.91
CA GLU A 162 0.47 -10.76 -13.15
C GLU A 162 -0.64 -11.78 -12.85
N ARG A 163 -0.51 -12.55 -11.77
CA ARG A 163 -1.59 -13.44 -11.30
C ARG A 163 -2.83 -12.64 -10.89
N ALA A 164 -2.64 -11.54 -10.15
CA ALA A 164 -3.75 -10.66 -9.80
C ALA A 164 -4.44 -10.06 -11.05
N ALA A 165 -3.67 -9.71 -12.08
CA ALA A 165 -4.22 -9.23 -13.35
C ALA A 165 -5.04 -10.30 -14.07
N VAL A 166 -4.58 -11.56 -14.11
CA VAL A 166 -5.35 -12.69 -14.68
C VAL A 166 -6.67 -12.86 -13.94
N LEU A 167 -6.66 -12.90 -12.60
CA LEU A 167 -7.87 -13.02 -11.80
C LEU A 167 -8.83 -11.84 -12.04
N ALA A 168 -8.31 -10.61 -12.12
CA ALA A 168 -9.11 -9.43 -12.40
C ALA A 168 -9.77 -9.49 -13.79
N GLN A 169 -9.09 -10.04 -14.80
CA GLN A 169 -9.67 -10.27 -16.13
C GLN A 169 -10.80 -11.30 -16.09
N GLU A 170 -10.57 -12.44 -15.42
CA GLU A 170 -11.58 -13.50 -15.26
C GLU A 170 -12.85 -13.00 -14.56
N LEU A 171 -12.67 -12.08 -13.60
CA LEU A 171 -13.76 -11.45 -12.84
C LEU A 171 -14.35 -10.20 -13.52
N ASN A 172 -13.81 -9.75 -14.66
CA ASN A 172 -14.16 -8.49 -15.32
C ASN A 172 -14.04 -7.25 -14.41
N GLU A 173 -13.09 -7.26 -13.47
CA GLU A 173 -12.84 -6.19 -12.50
C GLU A 173 -11.81 -5.17 -13.03
N GLY A 174 -12.30 -4.21 -13.83
CA GLY A 174 -11.43 -3.24 -14.52
C GLY A 174 -10.58 -2.37 -13.60
N THR A 175 -11.09 -1.97 -12.44
CA THR A 175 -10.34 -1.17 -11.46
C THR A 175 -9.18 -1.97 -10.84
N LEU A 176 -9.40 -3.25 -10.53
CA LEU A 176 -8.35 -4.13 -10.03
C LEU A 176 -7.31 -4.44 -11.10
N LEU A 177 -7.77 -4.70 -12.33
CA LEU A 177 -6.88 -4.96 -13.47
C LEU A 177 -5.95 -3.78 -13.75
N ALA A 178 -6.50 -2.56 -13.78
CA ALA A 178 -5.73 -1.34 -13.96
C ALA A 178 -4.67 -1.18 -12.86
N GLN A 179 -5.04 -1.45 -11.60
CA GLN A 179 -4.11 -1.35 -10.47
C GLN A 179 -3.00 -2.40 -10.53
N ALA A 180 -3.31 -3.64 -10.93
CA ALA A 180 -2.31 -4.69 -11.11
C ALA A 180 -1.30 -4.30 -12.21
N TYR A 181 -1.77 -3.78 -13.34
CA TYR A 181 -0.90 -3.29 -14.41
C TYR A 181 -0.06 -2.08 -13.99
N ASN A 182 -0.65 -1.13 -13.25
CA ASN A 182 0.07 0.00 -12.67
C ASN A 182 1.23 -0.48 -11.79
N PHE A 183 1.01 -1.46 -10.92
CA PHE A 183 2.07 -1.99 -10.07
C PHE A 183 3.13 -2.79 -10.83
N VAL A 184 2.77 -3.52 -11.89
CA VAL A 184 3.78 -4.14 -12.77
C VAL A 184 4.65 -3.06 -13.41
N ALA A 185 4.04 -2.02 -13.98
CA ALA A 185 4.75 -0.89 -14.57
C ALA A 185 5.64 -0.16 -13.55
N TYR A 186 5.16 -0.01 -12.31
CA TYR A 186 5.97 0.49 -11.21
C TYR A 186 7.22 -0.35 -10.98
N THR A 187 7.14 -1.69 -11.02
CA THR A 187 8.34 -2.54 -10.89
C THR A 187 9.34 -2.32 -12.02
N ASP A 188 8.87 -2.11 -13.25
CA ASP A 188 9.74 -1.82 -14.40
C ASP A 188 10.40 -0.44 -14.28
N ARG A 189 9.66 0.55 -13.78
CA ARG A 189 10.20 1.87 -13.45
C ARG A 189 11.29 1.76 -12.39
N ARG A 190 11.09 0.95 -11.35
CA ARG A 190 12.09 0.69 -10.30
C ARG A 190 13.35 -0.02 -10.82
N ARG A 191 13.24 -0.77 -11.92
CA ARG A 191 14.40 -1.37 -12.63
C ARG A 191 15.10 -0.39 -13.58
N GLY A 192 14.48 0.75 -13.88
CA GLY A 192 14.98 1.71 -14.87
C GLY A 192 14.71 1.32 -16.33
N ASP A 193 13.81 0.35 -16.58
CA ASP A 193 13.44 -0.04 -17.95
C ASP A 193 12.37 0.92 -18.49
N VAL A 194 12.83 2.01 -19.10
CA VAL A 194 11.96 3.09 -19.60
C VAL A 194 10.93 2.60 -20.62
N PRO A 195 11.30 1.85 -21.67
CA PRO A 195 10.32 1.30 -22.61
C PRO A 195 9.27 0.40 -21.95
N ALA A 196 9.69 -0.49 -21.02
CA ALA A 196 8.77 -1.41 -20.37
C ALA A 196 7.76 -0.66 -19.48
N PHE A 197 8.23 0.28 -18.64
CA PHE A 197 7.30 0.97 -17.75
C PHE A 197 6.36 1.91 -18.51
N LEU A 198 6.82 2.56 -19.58
CA LEU A 198 5.95 3.37 -20.45
C LEU A 198 4.80 2.51 -21.01
N SER A 199 5.14 1.36 -21.61
CA SER A 199 4.16 0.41 -22.13
C SER A 199 3.20 -0.07 -21.04
N GLY A 200 3.72 -0.37 -19.86
CA GLY A 200 2.95 -0.81 -18.70
C GLY A 200 1.92 0.22 -18.21
N PHE A 201 2.31 1.49 -18.06
CA PHE A 201 1.37 2.53 -17.62
C PHE A 201 0.37 2.90 -18.72
N LEU A 202 0.74 2.88 -20.01
CA LEU A 202 -0.24 3.03 -21.10
C LEU A 202 -1.26 1.89 -21.10
N ARG A 203 -0.84 0.67 -20.80
CA ARG A 203 -1.75 -0.48 -20.64
C ARG A 203 -2.71 -0.27 -19.46
N ALA A 204 -2.22 0.21 -18.32
CA ALA A 204 -3.06 0.56 -17.16
C ALA A 204 -4.06 1.68 -17.50
N TYR A 205 -3.58 2.77 -18.11
CA TYR A 205 -4.37 3.92 -18.56
C TYR A 205 -5.54 3.52 -19.47
N HIS A 206 -5.27 2.66 -20.45
CA HIS A 206 -6.28 2.21 -21.42
C HIS A 206 -7.15 1.05 -20.93
N THR A 207 -6.99 0.59 -19.69
CA THR A 207 -7.78 -0.53 -19.17
C THR A 207 -9.27 -0.16 -19.10
N PRO A 208 -10.16 -0.96 -19.72
CA PRO A 208 -11.61 -0.79 -19.57
C PRO A 208 -12.03 -0.94 -18.11
N GLY A 209 -12.87 -0.03 -17.61
CA GLY A 209 -13.31 -0.04 -16.21
C GLY A 209 -12.28 0.49 -15.19
N ALA A 210 -11.14 1.02 -15.65
CA ALA A 210 -10.22 1.76 -14.78
C ALA A 210 -10.89 3.02 -14.22
N HIS A 211 -10.68 3.30 -12.94
CA HIS A 211 -11.22 4.49 -12.29
C HIS A 211 -10.56 5.77 -12.85
N PRO A 212 -11.27 6.92 -12.98
CA PRO A 212 -10.68 8.17 -13.45
C PRO A 212 -9.39 8.59 -12.71
N ALA A 213 -9.36 8.46 -11.38
CA ALA A 213 -8.15 8.74 -10.58
C ALA A 213 -6.95 7.82 -10.93
N GLN A 214 -7.20 6.55 -11.28
CA GLN A 214 -6.13 5.65 -11.75
C GLN A 214 -5.60 6.14 -13.09
N ARG A 215 -6.50 6.48 -14.03
CA ARG A 215 -6.12 6.99 -15.35
C ARG A 215 -5.29 8.27 -15.29
N VAL A 216 -5.58 9.18 -14.37
CA VAL A 216 -4.76 10.38 -14.13
C VAL A 216 -3.34 9.98 -13.74
N GLY A 217 -3.19 9.10 -12.74
CA GLY A 217 -1.88 8.62 -12.29
C GLY A 217 -1.11 7.89 -13.39
N ASP A 218 -1.79 7.00 -14.12
CA ASP A 218 -1.19 6.22 -15.21
C ASP A 218 -0.75 7.11 -16.38
N ALA A 219 -1.56 8.10 -16.77
CA ALA A 219 -1.21 9.06 -17.80
C ALA A 219 0.02 9.88 -17.42
N ILE A 220 0.10 10.38 -16.18
CA ILE A 220 1.27 11.14 -15.69
C ILE A 220 2.54 10.27 -15.72
N GLN A 221 2.43 9.00 -15.30
CA GLN A 221 3.60 8.10 -15.30
C GLN A 221 4.02 7.68 -16.71
N ALA A 222 3.07 7.49 -17.62
CA ALA A 222 3.38 7.30 -19.03
C ALA A 222 4.02 8.55 -19.65
N ALA A 223 3.56 9.75 -19.29
CA ALA A 223 4.16 11.00 -19.75
C ALA A 223 5.62 11.13 -19.26
N HIS A 224 5.89 10.71 -18.03
CA HIS A 224 7.25 10.61 -17.51
C HIS A 224 8.12 9.65 -18.36
N GLY A 225 7.59 8.48 -18.73
CA GLY A 225 8.28 7.55 -19.64
C GLY A 225 8.57 8.16 -21.02
N GLN A 226 7.60 8.85 -21.62
CA GLN A 226 7.77 9.57 -22.89
C GLN A 226 8.85 10.66 -22.77
N ALA A 227 8.83 11.42 -21.68
CA ALA A 227 9.81 12.47 -21.42
C ALA A 227 11.24 11.91 -21.35
N LEU A 228 11.45 10.80 -20.62
CA LEU A 228 12.75 10.13 -20.52
C LEU A 228 13.25 9.56 -21.86
N LEU A 229 12.35 9.21 -22.78
CA LEU A 229 12.69 8.80 -24.15
C LEU A 229 12.91 9.99 -25.11
N GLY A 230 12.81 11.23 -24.63
CA GLY A 230 12.92 12.44 -25.45
C GLY A 230 11.67 12.76 -26.28
N GLN A 231 10.55 12.07 -26.06
CA GLN A 231 9.27 12.27 -26.74
C GLN A 231 8.50 13.43 -26.11
N ARG A 232 9.07 14.63 -26.16
CA ARG A 232 8.61 15.81 -25.41
C ARG A 232 7.16 16.21 -25.73
N GLU A 233 6.80 16.23 -27.00
CA GLU A 233 5.45 16.61 -27.44
C GLU A 233 4.39 15.60 -26.97
N ASP A 234 4.70 14.30 -27.06
CA ASP A 234 3.81 13.25 -26.57
C ASP A 234 3.63 13.33 -25.06
N ALA A 235 4.71 13.54 -24.32
CA ALA A 235 4.67 13.73 -22.87
C ALA A 235 3.78 14.92 -22.49
N ARG A 236 3.95 16.09 -23.13
CA ARG A 236 3.12 17.28 -22.86
C ARG A 236 1.65 17.02 -23.15
N ARG A 237 1.34 16.43 -24.30
CA ARG A 237 -0.04 16.08 -24.67
C ARG A 237 -0.68 15.17 -23.62
N LEU A 238 0.04 14.16 -23.14
CA LEU A 238 -0.49 13.24 -22.14
C LEU A 238 -0.64 13.90 -20.75
N LEU A 239 0.20 14.87 -20.41
CA LEU A 239 0.02 15.71 -19.21
C LEU A 239 -1.23 16.61 -19.32
N ASP A 240 -1.51 17.18 -20.50
CA ASP A 240 -2.72 17.98 -20.73
C ASP A 240 -3.99 17.11 -20.64
N GLU A 241 -3.94 15.89 -21.19
CA GLU A 241 -5.00 14.88 -21.02
C GLU A 241 -5.20 14.53 -19.54
N ALA A 242 -4.11 14.30 -18.80
CA ALA A 242 -4.17 14.00 -17.38
C ALA A 242 -4.78 15.15 -16.55
N ALA A 243 -4.48 16.41 -16.89
CA ALA A 243 -5.07 17.58 -16.26
C ALA A 243 -6.59 17.63 -16.49
N THR A 244 -7.04 17.39 -17.72
CA THR A 244 -8.47 17.32 -18.06
C THR A 244 -9.17 16.18 -17.29
N LEU A 245 -8.53 15.01 -17.21
CA LEU A 245 -9.06 13.86 -16.46
C LEU A 245 -9.12 14.12 -14.95
N ALA A 246 -8.18 14.91 -14.41
CA ALA A 246 -8.13 15.24 -12.99
C ALA A 246 -9.36 16.04 -12.54
N GLU A 247 -9.89 16.93 -13.38
CA GLU A 247 -11.14 17.66 -13.11
C GLU A 247 -12.31 16.71 -12.89
N HIS A 248 -12.43 15.67 -13.72
CA HIS A 248 -13.47 14.66 -13.54
C HIS A 248 -13.19 13.77 -12.32
N ALA A 249 -11.95 13.31 -12.15
CA ALA A 249 -11.55 12.47 -11.03
C ALA A 249 -11.81 13.13 -9.67
N ALA A 250 -11.64 14.46 -9.56
CA ALA A 250 -11.91 15.21 -8.34
C ALA A 250 -13.38 15.17 -7.89
N THR A 251 -14.31 14.81 -8.78
CA THR A 251 -15.74 14.66 -8.44
C THR A 251 -16.09 13.30 -7.85
N LEU A 252 -15.15 12.37 -7.81
CA LEU A 252 -15.34 10.98 -7.39
C LEU A 252 -14.37 10.61 -6.27
N PRO A 253 -14.79 9.86 -5.25
CA PRO A 253 -13.84 9.29 -4.31
C PRO A 253 -12.94 8.28 -5.05
N PRO A 254 -11.63 8.20 -4.72
CA PRO A 254 -10.77 7.17 -5.29
C PRO A 254 -11.28 5.78 -4.89
N PRO A 255 -11.01 4.74 -5.71
CA PRO A 255 -11.45 3.40 -5.39
C PRO A 255 -10.74 2.90 -4.12
N PRO A 256 -11.38 2.07 -3.28
CA PRO A 256 -10.77 1.60 -2.03
C PRO A 256 -9.41 0.90 -2.21
N THR A 257 -9.20 0.23 -3.35
CA THR A 257 -7.91 -0.41 -3.70
C THR A 257 -6.78 0.59 -3.99
N ALA A 258 -7.11 1.86 -4.26
CA ALA A 258 -6.17 2.92 -4.62
C ALA A 258 -6.49 4.26 -3.91
N TYR A 259 -6.85 4.21 -2.62
CA TYR A 259 -7.29 5.37 -1.84
C TYR A 259 -6.27 6.52 -1.77
N TRP A 260 -5.00 6.25 -2.07
CA TRP A 260 -3.89 7.22 -2.02
C TRP A 260 -3.80 8.07 -3.28
N LEU A 261 -4.58 7.77 -4.32
CA LEU A 261 -4.66 8.55 -5.56
C LEU A 261 -5.40 9.87 -5.32
N ASN A 262 -4.71 10.78 -4.64
CA ASN A 262 -5.14 12.13 -4.34
C ASN A 262 -4.27 13.16 -5.07
N GLU A 263 -4.69 14.43 -5.03
CA GLU A 263 -3.98 15.54 -5.68
C GLU A 263 -2.49 15.62 -5.30
N GLN A 264 -2.16 15.40 -4.03
CA GLN A 264 -0.77 15.51 -3.54
C GLN A 264 0.10 14.39 -4.09
N PHE A 265 -0.44 13.16 -4.16
CA PHE A 265 0.23 12.04 -4.82
C PHE A 265 0.43 12.28 -6.32
N HIS A 266 -0.58 12.82 -7.02
CA HIS A 266 -0.43 13.16 -8.43
C HIS A 266 0.62 14.24 -8.64
N ARG A 267 0.71 15.22 -7.73
CA ARG A 267 1.73 16.28 -7.78
C ARG A 267 3.16 15.74 -7.74
N LEU A 268 3.42 14.74 -6.92
CA LEU A 268 4.71 14.05 -6.87
C LEU A 268 5.08 13.44 -8.24
N ASN A 269 4.12 12.76 -8.88
CA ASN A 269 4.34 12.12 -10.18
C ASN A 269 4.47 13.13 -11.31
N LEU A 270 3.73 14.26 -11.26
CA LEU A 270 3.91 15.37 -12.20
C LEU A 270 5.34 15.89 -12.13
N GLY A 271 5.88 16.04 -10.91
CA GLY A 271 7.27 16.46 -10.72
C GLY A 271 8.28 15.53 -11.37
N LEU A 272 8.05 14.21 -11.35
CA LEU A 272 8.91 13.25 -12.09
C LEU A 272 8.81 13.47 -13.60
N ALA A 273 7.60 13.67 -14.15
CA ALA A 273 7.41 13.91 -15.58
C ALA A 273 8.10 15.21 -16.03
N HIS A 274 7.93 16.30 -15.29
CA HIS A 274 8.58 17.58 -15.55
C HIS A 274 10.11 17.51 -15.42
N HIS A 275 10.63 16.72 -14.48
CA HIS A 275 12.07 16.46 -14.41
C HIS A 275 12.57 15.74 -15.67
N GLY A 276 11.84 14.73 -16.16
CA GLY A 276 12.15 14.06 -17.42
C GLY A 276 12.10 15.00 -18.64
N LEU A 277 11.28 16.05 -18.60
CA LEU A 277 11.23 17.11 -19.61
C LEU A 277 12.39 18.11 -19.47
N GLY A 278 13.26 17.99 -18.47
CA GLY A 278 14.33 18.96 -18.20
C GLY A 278 13.82 20.27 -17.60
N GLU A 279 12.63 20.28 -17.01
CA GLU A 279 12.01 21.44 -16.37
C GLU A 279 12.27 21.39 -14.86
N ALA A 280 13.54 21.55 -14.49
CA ALA A 280 14.02 21.33 -13.12
C ALA A 280 13.29 22.17 -12.07
N ASP A 281 13.09 23.47 -12.32
CA ASP A 281 12.39 24.37 -11.39
C ASP A 281 10.95 23.88 -11.10
N VAL A 282 10.23 23.51 -12.16
CA VAL A 282 8.86 22.99 -12.06
C VAL A 282 8.84 21.66 -11.30
N ALA A 283 9.80 20.78 -11.59
CA ALA A 283 9.93 19.52 -10.89
C ALA A 283 10.20 19.70 -9.39
N VAL A 284 11.12 20.59 -9.02
CA VAL A 284 11.44 20.90 -7.62
C VAL A 284 10.21 21.41 -6.89
N ASP A 285 9.46 22.34 -7.47
CA ASP A 285 8.25 22.90 -6.86
C ASP A 285 7.15 21.85 -6.66
N LEU A 286 6.90 21.02 -7.68
CA LEU A 286 5.88 19.97 -7.64
C LEU A 286 6.23 18.89 -6.61
N ILE A 287 7.46 18.37 -6.62
CA ILE A 287 7.87 17.32 -5.69
C ILE A 287 7.92 17.87 -4.26
N SER A 288 8.48 19.07 -4.05
CA SER A 288 8.58 19.67 -2.72
C SER A 288 7.19 19.92 -2.12
N SER A 289 6.28 20.52 -2.88
CA SER A 289 4.92 20.80 -2.39
C SER A 289 4.09 19.53 -2.22
N GLY A 290 4.24 18.54 -3.11
CA GLY A 290 3.61 17.22 -2.97
C GLY A 290 4.04 16.51 -1.68
N LEU A 291 5.35 16.48 -1.38
CA LEU A 291 5.89 15.88 -0.15
C LEU A 291 5.40 16.60 1.10
N ALA A 292 5.35 17.94 1.07
CA ALA A 292 4.87 18.75 2.18
C ALA A 292 3.35 18.57 2.41
N GLY A 293 2.59 18.34 1.35
CA GLY A 293 1.14 18.15 1.37
C GLY A 293 0.66 16.76 1.78
N LEU A 294 1.56 15.78 1.93
CA LEU A 294 1.16 14.42 2.29
C LEU A 294 0.44 14.35 3.65
N PRO A 295 -0.59 13.49 3.77
CA PRO A 295 -1.19 13.13 5.06
C PRO A 295 -0.15 12.73 6.10
N ALA A 296 -0.43 13.02 7.38
CA ALA A 296 0.53 12.84 8.46
C ALA A 296 1.04 11.39 8.59
N ASP A 297 0.18 10.42 8.31
CA ASP A 297 0.48 8.99 8.28
C ASP A 297 1.30 8.55 7.06
N GLN A 298 1.33 9.33 5.99
CA GLN A 298 2.06 8.99 4.77
C GLN A 298 3.42 9.69 4.64
N ARG A 299 3.67 10.75 5.41
CA ARG A 299 4.92 11.54 5.35
C ARG A 299 6.20 10.74 5.57
N ALA A 300 6.12 9.63 6.31
CA ALA A 300 7.26 8.76 6.62
C ALA A 300 7.19 7.40 5.91
N ALA A 301 6.19 7.17 5.05
CA ALA A 301 6.01 5.88 4.39
C ALA A 301 7.16 5.56 3.43
N ASP A 302 7.57 4.30 3.36
CA ASP A 302 8.76 3.86 2.60
C ASP A 302 8.70 4.25 1.12
N TRP A 303 7.51 4.25 0.51
CA TRP A 303 7.31 4.62 -0.89
C TRP A 303 7.70 6.08 -1.19
N THR A 304 7.75 6.96 -0.19
CA THR A 304 8.12 8.37 -0.38
C THR A 304 9.62 8.58 -0.67
N VAL A 305 10.47 7.57 -0.40
CA VAL A 305 11.93 7.67 -0.58
C VAL A 305 12.30 8.04 -2.02
N GLU A 306 11.66 7.43 -3.01
CA GLU A 306 11.98 7.69 -4.43
C GLU A 306 11.74 9.16 -4.83
N TYR A 307 10.72 9.80 -4.26
CA TYR A 307 10.41 11.19 -4.53
C TYR A 307 11.39 12.14 -3.84
N ARG A 308 11.87 11.80 -2.64
CA ARG A 308 12.94 12.58 -1.98
C ARG A 308 14.24 12.50 -2.79
N GLU A 309 14.60 11.32 -3.27
CA GLU A 309 15.77 11.16 -4.13
C GLU A 309 15.63 11.90 -5.47
N ALA A 310 14.43 11.87 -6.07
CA ALA A 310 14.14 12.63 -7.28
C ALA A 310 14.24 14.15 -7.05
N LEU A 311 13.78 14.64 -5.90
CA LEU A 311 13.93 16.04 -5.52
C LEU A 311 15.40 16.45 -5.41
N GLU A 312 16.24 15.63 -4.78
CA GLU A 312 17.68 15.91 -4.70
C GLU A 312 18.35 15.90 -6.08
N ARG A 313 17.97 14.99 -6.98
CA ARG A 313 18.46 15.00 -8.36
C ARG A 313 18.00 16.22 -9.15
N ALA A 314 16.77 16.67 -8.95
CA ALA A 314 16.23 17.84 -9.65
C ALA A 314 16.86 19.17 -9.21
N ARG A 315 17.53 19.20 -8.06
CA ARG A 315 18.25 20.38 -7.52
C ARG A 315 19.70 20.51 -7.99
N GLN A 316 20.26 19.46 -8.58
CA GLN A 316 21.65 19.43 -9.09
C GLN A 316 21.71 19.95 -10.51
#